data_AF-A0A1Q7XAR2-F1
#
_entry.id   AF-A0A1Q7XAR2-F1
#
_cell.length_a   1.000
_cell.length_b   1.000
_cell.length_c   1.000
_cell.angle_alpha   90.00
_cell.angle_beta   90.00
_cell.angle_gamma   90.00
#
_symmetry.space_group_name_H-M   'P 1'
#
loop_
_entity.id
_entity.type
_entity.pdbx_description
1 polymer ?
#
loop_
_entity_poly.entity_id
_entity_poly.type
_entity_poly.pdbx_seq_one_letter_code
_entity_poly.pdbx_strand_id
1 'polypeptide(L)'
;MHNIIFQLILDKVKSRLISNLLSLNNSGKETILHLARTTSVELLEETKSLHDILLTCKTICKMLQISDKNPWIDLELNGYLIKYKTRDELYDNLPYYRKTTWKFYDLYGNVITLPPDIGDLFGKSTIYHPTHELESNNPLIIGIQFLDKFNKFISEHGTDYASKSVRIHEARVAKGAITQVLQGIKSKTQEFLDTIISILESG
;
A
#
# COMPACT_ATOMS: atom_id res chain seq x y z
N MET A 1 8.67 -9.19 20.14
CA MET A 1 7.25 -9.58 20.33
C MET A 1 6.40 -9.56 19.05
N HIS A 2 6.73 -8.77 18.02
CA HIS A 2 5.99 -8.75 16.75
C HIS A 2 6.15 -10.01 15.88
N ASN A 3 7.28 -10.72 15.99
CA ASN A 3 7.58 -11.90 15.17
C ASN A 3 6.74 -13.14 15.56
N ILE A 4 6.35 -13.27 16.82
CA ILE A 4 5.59 -14.43 17.31
C ILE A 4 4.13 -14.36 16.84
N ILE A 5 3.55 -13.16 16.80
CA ILE A 5 2.18 -12.94 16.35
C ILE A 5 2.06 -13.19 14.84
N PHE A 6 3.06 -12.78 14.06
CA PHE A 6 3.10 -13.03 12.61
C PHE A 6 3.19 -14.53 12.30
N GLN A 7 4.07 -15.26 12.98
CA GLN A 7 4.18 -16.72 12.85
C GLN A 7 2.88 -17.44 13.26
N LEU A 8 2.24 -17.05 14.37
CA LEU A 8 0.98 -17.66 14.81
C LEU A 8 -0.18 -17.39 13.83
N ILE A 9 -0.21 -16.22 13.20
CA ILE A 9 -1.20 -15.91 12.15
C ILE A 9 -0.91 -16.76 10.90
N LEU A 10 0.35 -16.85 10.48
CA LEU A 10 0.79 -17.71 9.37
C LEU A 10 0.44 -19.19 9.61
N ASP A 11 0.64 -19.70 10.82
CA ASP A 11 0.34 -21.10 11.16
C ASP A 11 -1.17 -21.38 11.20
N LYS A 12 -1.99 -20.43 11.71
CA LYS A 12 -3.45 -20.53 11.63
C LYS A 12 -3.98 -20.36 10.20
N VAL A 13 -3.32 -19.55 9.38
CA VAL A 13 -3.63 -19.40 7.95
C VAL A 13 -3.37 -20.72 7.24
N LYS A 14 -2.16 -21.28 7.41
CA LYS A 14 -1.76 -22.59 6.87
C LYS A 14 -2.67 -23.72 7.32
N SER A 15 -2.97 -23.85 8.61
CA SER A 15 -3.80 -24.93 9.14
C SER A 15 -5.20 -24.97 8.51
N ARG A 16 -5.87 -23.83 8.35
CA ARG A 16 -7.20 -23.77 7.72
C ARG A 16 -7.14 -23.88 6.19
N LEU A 17 -6.04 -23.41 5.58
CA LEU A 17 -5.78 -23.65 4.16
C LEU A 17 -5.66 -25.14 3.90
N ILE A 18 -4.87 -25.85 4.70
CA ILE A 18 -4.71 -27.31 4.63
C ILE A 18 -6.07 -27.99 4.84
N SER A 19 -6.88 -27.57 5.81
CA SER A 19 -8.22 -28.16 5.98
C SER A 19 -9.16 -27.90 4.79
N ASN A 20 -9.10 -26.70 4.19
CA ASN A 20 -9.91 -26.37 3.01
C ASN A 20 -9.40 -27.11 1.75
N LEU A 21 -8.08 -27.32 1.64
CA LEU A 21 -7.47 -28.09 0.57
C LEU A 21 -7.88 -29.56 0.61
N LEU A 22 -7.99 -30.14 1.81
CA LEU A 22 -8.53 -31.48 2.00
C LEU A 22 -10.01 -31.60 1.56
N SER A 23 -10.74 -30.48 1.47
CA SER A 23 -12.13 -30.44 0.99
C SER A 23 -12.27 -30.15 -0.52
N LEU A 24 -11.19 -29.71 -1.17
CA LEU A 24 -11.14 -29.50 -2.62
C LEU A 24 -10.87 -30.82 -3.33
N ASN A 25 -11.61 -31.08 -4.42
CA ASN A 25 -11.26 -32.19 -5.31
C ASN A 25 -9.96 -31.87 -6.08
N ASN A 26 -9.27 -32.91 -6.56
CA ASN A 26 -7.99 -32.77 -7.27
C ASN A 26 -8.07 -31.81 -8.48
N SER A 27 -9.20 -31.77 -9.19
CA SER A 27 -9.40 -30.86 -10.32
C SER A 27 -9.49 -29.39 -9.90
N GLY A 28 -10.15 -29.08 -8.77
CA GLY A 28 -10.21 -27.73 -8.22
C GLY A 28 -8.85 -27.23 -7.75
N LYS A 29 -8.06 -28.12 -7.12
CA LYS A 29 -6.69 -27.83 -6.70
C LYS A 29 -5.78 -27.50 -7.88
N GLU A 30 -5.80 -28.31 -8.93
CA GLU A 30 -5.01 -28.08 -10.16
C GLU A 30 -5.39 -26.76 -10.84
N THR A 31 -6.69 -26.44 -10.89
CA THR A 31 -7.18 -25.18 -11.48
C THR A 31 -6.64 -23.97 -10.73
N ILE A 32 -6.68 -23.99 -9.38
CA ILE A 32 -6.18 -22.88 -8.56
C ILE A 32 -4.66 -22.77 -8.67
N LEU A 33 -3.94 -23.90 -8.69
CA LEU A 33 -2.49 -23.92 -8.85
C LEU A 33 -2.06 -23.34 -10.20
N HIS A 34 -2.70 -23.76 -11.28
CA HIS A 34 -2.47 -23.21 -12.61
C HIS A 34 -2.72 -21.70 -12.61
N LEU A 35 -3.86 -21.24 -12.07
CA LEU A 35 -4.18 -19.81 -12.00
C LEU A 35 -3.14 -19.03 -11.20
N ALA A 36 -2.68 -19.54 -10.05
CA ALA A 36 -1.67 -18.89 -9.22
C ALA A 36 -0.31 -18.80 -9.95
N ARG A 37 0.12 -19.86 -10.63
CA ARG A 37 1.36 -19.88 -11.43
C ARG A 37 1.30 -18.90 -12.60
N THR A 38 0.21 -18.92 -13.38
CA THR A 38 0.04 -17.97 -14.49
C THR A 38 0.06 -16.53 -13.99
N THR A 39 -0.68 -16.23 -12.91
CA THR A 39 -0.72 -14.89 -12.32
C THR A 39 0.67 -14.44 -11.81
N SER A 40 1.45 -15.36 -11.24
CA SER A 40 2.82 -15.10 -10.77
C SER A 40 3.74 -14.71 -11.93
N VAL A 41 3.69 -15.46 -13.05
CA VAL A 41 4.45 -15.12 -14.26
C VAL A 41 4.01 -13.78 -14.84
N GLU A 42 2.70 -13.54 -14.97
CA GLU A 42 2.17 -12.28 -15.49
C GLU A 42 2.57 -11.06 -14.64
N LEU A 43 2.65 -11.23 -13.31
CA LEU A 43 3.14 -10.20 -12.39
C LEU A 43 4.64 -9.93 -12.58
N LEU A 44 5.47 -10.97 -12.69
CA LEU A 44 6.91 -10.84 -12.84
C LEU A 44 7.29 -10.22 -14.19
N GLU A 45 6.64 -10.66 -15.27
CA GLU A 45 6.84 -10.19 -16.63
C GLU A 45 6.13 -8.86 -16.93
N GLU A 46 5.32 -8.36 -15.99
CA GLU A 46 4.56 -7.10 -16.11
C GLU A 46 3.63 -7.06 -17.33
N THR A 47 3.06 -8.22 -17.70
CA THR A 47 2.17 -8.34 -18.86
C THR A 47 0.73 -7.88 -18.56
N LYS A 48 0.38 -7.71 -17.29
CA LYS A 48 -0.90 -7.17 -16.81
C LYS A 48 -0.72 -6.05 -15.80
N SER A 49 -1.74 -5.20 -15.69
CA SER A 49 -1.80 -4.19 -14.62
C SER A 49 -1.82 -4.87 -13.24
N LEU A 50 -1.23 -4.20 -12.25
CA LEU A 50 -1.24 -4.67 -10.87
C LEU A 50 -2.66 -4.74 -10.31
N HIS A 51 -3.55 -3.85 -10.76
CA HIS A 51 -4.98 -3.96 -10.46
C HIS A 51 -5.58 -5.30 -10.92
N ASP A 52 -5.34 -5.71 -12.16
CA ASP A 52 -5.88 -6.98 -12.70
C ASP A 52 -5.28 -8.20 -12.01
N ILE A 53 -3.98 -8.14 -11.67
CA ILE A 53 -3.33 -9.17 -10.87
C ILE A 53 -4.00 -9.29 -9.49
N LEU A 54 -4.29 -8.17 -8.83
CA LEU A 54 -4.97 -8.16 -7.53
C LEU A 54 -6.42 -8.70 -7.62
N LEU A 55 -7.15 -8.43 -8.71
CA LEU A 55 -8.47 -9.04 -8.96
C LEU A 55 -8.37 -10.56 -9.10
N THR A 56 -7.32 -11.05 -9.75
CA THR A 56 -7.07 -12.49 -9.87
C THR A 56 -6.72 -13.10 -8.52
N CYS A 57 -5.88 -12.44 -7.72
CA CYS A 57 -5.57 -12.85 -6.34
C CYS A 57 -6.82 -12.88 -5.45
N LYS A 58 -7.73 -11.92 -5.59
CA LYS A 58 -9.03 -11.92 -4.91
C LYS A 58 -9.88 -13.12 -5.32
N THR A 59 -9.84 -13.52 -6.58
CA THR A 59 -10.54 -14.71 -7.09
C THR A 59 -9.95 -15.99 -6.50
N ILE A 60 -8.62 -16.12 -6.47
CA ILE A 60 -7.92 -17.23 -5.79
C ILE A 60 -8.34 -17.32 -4.33
N CYS A 61 -8.39 -16.19 -3.61
CA CYS A 61 -8.82 -16.15 -2.22
C CYS A 61 -10.26 -16.65 -2.03
N LYS A 62 -11.17 -16.31 -2.96
CA LYS A 62 -12.55 -16.80 -2.92
C LYS A 62 -12.62 -18.31 -3.15
N MET A 63 -11.88 -18.83 -4.13
CA MET A 63 -11.85 -20.26 -4.45
C MET A 63 -11.30 -21.10 -3.28
N LEU A 64 -10.31 -20.57 -2.56
CA LEU A 64 -9.73 -21.20 -1.36
C LEU A 64 -10.49 -20.92 -0.06
N GLN A 65 -11.54 -20.09 -0.10
CA GLN A 65 -12.30 -19.63 1.07
C GLN A 65 -11.41 -18.99 2.16
N ILE A 66 -10.49 -18.11 1.74
CA ILE A 66 -9.54 -17.39 2.61
C ILE A 66 -9.62 -15.86 2.46
N SER A 67 -10.72 -15.35 1.89
CA SER A 67 -10.91 -13.91 1.68
C SER A 67 -10.84 -13.11 2.98
N ASP A 68 -11.38 -13.66 4.08
CA ASP A 68 -11.34 -13.09 5.43
C ASP A 68 -9.91 -12.92 5.99
N LYS A 69 -8.98 -13.77 5.54
CA LYS A 69 -7.57 -13.74 5.96
C LYS A 69 -6.70 -12.82 5.12
N ASN A 70 -7.19 -12.40 3.95
CA ASN A 70 -6.48 -11.53 3.03
C ASN A 70 -7.23 -10.21 2.75
N PRO A 71 -7.69 -9.47 3.79
CA PRO A 71 -8.43 -8.23 3.60
C PRO A 71 -7.60 -7.13 2.96
N TRP A 72 -6.27 -7.28 2.99
CA TRP A 72 -5.35 -6.34 2.36
C TRP A 72 -5.56 -6.25 0.84
N ILE A 73 -5.94 -7.34 0.16
CA ILE A 73 -6.18 -7.32 -1.30
C ILE A 73 -7.34 -6.38 -1.63
N ASP A 74 -8.41 -6.42 -0.84
CA ASP A 74 -9.55 -5.50 -1.01
C ASP A 74 -9.17 -4.04 -0.70
N LEU A 75 -8.26 -3.82 0.25
CA LEU A 75 -7.76 -2.48 0.55
C LEU A 75 -6.86 -1.93 -0.56
N GLU A 76 -6.02 -2.77 -1.19
CA GLU A 76 -5.22 -2.35 -2.35
C GLU A 76 -6.12 -2.02 -3.55
N LEU A 77 -7.18 -2.81 -3.78
CA LEU A 77 -8.11 -2.61 -4.89
C LEU A 77 -8.99 -1.37 -4.74
N ASN A 78 -9.50 -1.10 -3.54
CA ASN A 78 -10.53 -0.08 -3.32
C ASN A 78 -10.03 1.15 -2.55
N GLY A 79 -8.77 1.14 -2.09
CA GLY A 79 -8.20 2.20 -1.28
C GLY A 79 -8.53 2.08 0.21
N TYR A 80 -7.73 2.79 1.00
CA TYR A 80 -7.67 2.59 2.44
C TYR A 80 -8.68 3.43 3.24
N LEU A 81 -9.20 4.52 2.64
CA LEU A 81 -10.19 5.41 3.27
C LEU A 81 -11.58 4.78 3.45
N ILE A 82 -11.84 3.65 2.77
CA ILE A 82 -13.08 2.89 2.96
C ILE A 82 -13.14 2.35 4.39
N LYS A 83 -12.00 1.90 4.92
CA LYS A 83 -11.89 1.27 6.25
C LYS A 83 -11.40 2.22 7.34
N TYR A 84 -10.41 3.05 7.06
CA TYR A 84 -9.78 3.92 8.07
C TYR A 84 -10.24 5.37 7.87
N LYS A 85 -10.93 5.93 8.87
CA LYS A 85 -11.59 7.25 8.76
C LYS A 85 -10.78 8.38 9.34
N THR A 86 -9.97 8.09 10.37
CA THR A 86 -9.08 9.09 10.95
C THR A 86 -7.68 9.01 10.34
N ARG A 87 -6.95 10.12 10.36
CA ARG A 87 -5.56 10.18 9.87
C ARG A 87 -4.64 9.23 10.65
N ASP A 88 -4.83 9.16 11.97
CA ASP A 88 -3.96 8.39 12.84
C ASP A 88 -4.23 6.88 12.66
N GLU A 89 -5.51 6.45 12.60
CA GLU A 89 -5.85 5.07 12.23
C GLU A 89 -5.32 4.69 10.85
N LEU A 90 -5.44 5.59 9.88
CA LEU A 90 -4.93 5.36 8.53
C LEU A 90 -3.40 5.16 8.56
N TYR A 91 -2.67 6.05 9.23
CA TYR A 91 -1.22 5.95 9.35
C TYR A 91 -0.78 4.66 10.06
N ASP A 92 -1.45 4.27 11.14
CA ASP A 92 -1.08 3.10 11.93
C ASP A 92 -1.36 1.79 11.19
N ASN A 93 -2.42 1.73 10.38
CA ASN A 93 -2.83 0.52 9.68
C ASN A 93 -2.33 0.41 8.23
N LEU A 94 -1.72 1.47 7.67
CA LEU A 94 -1.13 1.40 6.34
C LEU A 94 0.14 0.54 6.34
N PRO A 95 0.35 -0.29 5.32
CA PRO A 95 1.61 -0.97 5.10
C PRO A 95 2.77 0.01 5.02
N TYR A 96 3.96 -0.41 5.46
CA TYR A 96 5.15 0.46 5.47
C TYR A 96 5.45 1.06 4.09
N TYR A 97 5.33 0.28 3.01
CA TYR A 97 5.53 0.75 1.64
C TYR A 97 4.52 1.80 1.18
N ARG A 98 3.43 2.05 1.92
CA ARG A 98 2.44 3.10 1.66
C ARG A 98 2.69 4.39 2.45
N LYS A 99 3.66 4.37 3.37
CA LYS A 99 4.09 5.54 4.16
C LYS A 99 5.19 6.26 3.37
N THR A 100 5.01 7.55 3.16
CA THR A 100 5.93 8.37 2.37
C THR A 100 6.13 9.73 3.03
N THR A 101 6.85 10.62 2.34
CA THR A 101 7.06 11.99 2.78
C THR A 101 6.61 12.97 1.71
N TRP A 102 6.02 14.09 2.11
CA TRP A 102 5.76 15.18 1.18
C TRP A 102 7.06 15.85 0.74
N LYS A 103 7.04 16.30 -0.52
CA LYS A 103 7.99 17.28 -1.03
C LYS A 103 7.25 18.60 -1.16
N PHE A 104 7.88 19.64 -0.64
CA PHE A 104 7.34 20.99 -0.57
C PHE A 104 8.03 21.86 -1.60
N TYR A 105 7.26 22.74 -2.23
CA TYR A 105 7.74 23.59 -3.31
C TYR A 105 7.31 25.04 -3.08
N ASP A 106 8.18 25.97 -3.48
CA ASP A 106 7.89 27.41 -3.51
C ASP A 106 7.10 27.82 -4.76
N LEU A 107 6.84 29.12 -4.91
CA LEU A 107 6.12 29.71 -6.05
C LEU A 107 6.78 29.42 -7.41
N TYR A 108 8.09 29.16 -7.39
CA TYR A 108 8.94 29.01 -8.56
C TYR A 108 9.23 27.54 -8.87
N GLY A 109 8.68 26.61 -8.08
CA GLY A 109 8.90 25.17 -8.24
C GLY A 109 10.21 24.65 -7.64
N ASN A 110 10.90 25.44 -6.82
CA ASN A 110 12.09 24.98 -6.10
C ASN A 110 11.68 24.15 -4.88
N VAL A 111 12.45 23.10 -4.59
CA VAL A 111 12.21 22.26 -3.40
C VAL A 111 12.57 23.05 -2.14
N ILE A 112 11.60 23.13 -1.22
CA ILE A 112 11.79 23.68 0.12
C ILE A 112 12.17 22.52 1.06
N THR A 113 13.32 22.63 1.71
CA THR A 113 13.68 21.75 2.83
C THR A 113 13.19 22.38 4.12
N LEU A 114 12.28 21.68 4.80
CA LEU A 114 11.79 22.11 6.11
C LEU A 114 12.77 21.71 7.22
N PRO A 115 12.82 22.46 8.33
CA PRO A 115 13.52 22.03 9.54
C PRO A 115 13.03 20.64 10.01
N PRO A 116 13.90 19.82 10.63
CA PRO A 116 13.56 18.45 11.02
C PRO A 116 12.27 18.33 11.84
N ASP A 117 12.10 19.16 12.87
CA ASP A 117 10.94 19.12 13.76
C ASP A 117 9.61 19.35 13.01
N ILE A 118 9.63 20.28 12.05
CA ILE A 118 8.48 20.57 11.20
C ILE A 118 8.26 19.47 10.16
N GLY A 119 9.35 18.94 9.59
CA GLY A 119 9.33 17.81 8.67
C GLY A 119 8.76 16.54 9.31
N ASP A 120 9.02 16.29 10.59
CA ASP A 120 8.49 15.13 11.29
C ASP A 120 7.00 15.25 11.63
N LEU A 121 6.54 16.48 11.89
CA LEU A 121 5.14 16.79 12.19
C LEU A 121 4.26 16.79 10.93
N PHE A 122 4.75 17.37 9.84
CA PHE A 122 3.95 17.66 8.64
C PHE A 122 4.46 17.00 7.37
N GLY A 123 5.72 16.57 7.34
CA GLY A 123 6.32 15.91 6.20
C GLY A 123 5.89 14.45 6.07
N LYS A 124 5.30 13.83 7.11
CA LYS A 124 4.74 12.47 7.03
C LYS A 124 3.51 12.47 6.11
N SER A 125 3.53 11.58 5.13
CA SER A 125 2.48 11.40 4.14
C SER A 125 2.10 9.93 4.01
N THR A 126 0.90 9.71 3.50
CA THR A 126 0.35 8.38 3.27
C THR A 126 -0.28 8.32 1.88
N ILE A 127 0.00 7.26 1.14
CA ILE A 127 -0.68 7.00 -0.14
C ILE A 127 -1.82 6.01 0.11
N TYR A 128 -3.03 6.53 0.32
CA TYR A 128 -4.22 5.71 0.60
C TYR A 128 -5.03 5.33 -0.65
N HIS A 129 -4.68 5.87 -1.82
CA HIS A 129 -5.43 5.70 -3.06
C HIS A 129 -5.43 4.24 -3.54
N PRO A 130 -6.51 3.78 -4.21
CA PRO A 130 -6.55 2.50 -4.92
C PRO A 130 -5.36 2.30 -5.87
N THR A 131 -4.96 1.04 -6.10
CA THR A 131 -3.84 0.72 -7.02
C THR A 131 -4.06 1.25 -8.43
N HIS A 132 -5.26 1.14 -9.00
CA HIS A 132 -5.55 1.60 -10.36
C HIS A 132 -5.35 3.12 -10.53
N GLU A 133 -5.62 3.91 -9.47
CA GLU A 133 -5.37 5.35 -9.48
C GLU A 133 -3.86 5.66 -9.44
N LEU A 134 -3.06 4.82 -8.79
CA LEU A 134 -1.60 4.98 -8.74
C LEU A 134 -0.92 4.60 -10.04
N GLU A 135 -1.49 3.65 -10.78
CA GLU A 135 -0.99 3.24 -12.10
C GLU A 135 -1.27 4.31 -13.16
N SER A 136 -2.35 5.08 -13.01
CA SER A 136 -2.79 6.10 -13.97
C SER A 136 -2.33 7.53 -13.65
N ASN A 137 -2.14 7.87 -12.37
CA ASN A 137 -1.87 9.26 -11.96
C ASN A 137 -0.40 9.52 -11.64
N ASN A 138 0.13 10.62 -12.17
CA ASN A 138 1.35 11.26 -11.69
C ASN A 138 1.27 12.78 -11.92
N PRO A 139 1.52 13.65 -10.91
CA PRO A 139 1.76 13.42 -9.48
C PRO A 139 0.49 13.57 -8.59
N LEU A 140 0.51 13.00 -7.37
CA LEU A 140 -0.52 13.23 -6.35
C LEU A 140 -0.26 14.57 -5.63
N ILE A 141 -1.11 15.57 -5.92
CA ILE A 141 -1.04 16.93 -5.36
C ILE A 141 -1.90 17.03 -4.10
N ILE A 142 -1.38 17.68 -3.05
CA ILE A 142 -2.11 17.94 -1.82
C ILE A 142 -3.01 19.16 -1.98
N GLY A 143 -4.23 19.08 -1.45
CA GLY A 143 -5.22 20.15 -1.54
C GLY A 143 -4.76 21.46 -0.89
N ILE A 144 -5.01 22.57 -1.59
CA ILE A 144 -4.58 23.94 -1.24
C ILE A 144 -5.01 24.33 0.18
N GLN A 145 -6.20 23.90 0.62
CA GLN A 145 -6.73 24.20 1.96
C GLN A 145 -5.84 23.70 3.10
N PHE A 146 -5.07 22.62 2.88
CA PHE A 146 -4.10 22.14 3.85
C PHE A 146 -2.87 23.05 3.89
N LEU A 147 -2.41 23.51 2.72
CA LEU A 147 -1.25 24.40 2.58
C LEU A 147 -1.49 25.73 3.29
N ASP A 148 -2.69 26.30 3.20
CA ASP A 148 -3.04 27.55 3.89
C ASP A 148 -2.92 27.41 5.41
N LYS A 149 -3.47 26.33 5.97
CA LYS A 149 -3.37 26.03 7.41
C LYS A 149 -1.93 25.78 7.84
N PHE A 150 -1.18 25.05 7.03
CA PHE A 150 0.23 24.79 7.27
C PHE A 150 1.05 26.09 7.27
N ASN A 151 0.91 26.93 6.24
CA ASN A 151 1.62 28.20 6.12
C ASN A 151 1.30 29.12 7.30
N LYS A 152 0.03 29.18 7.71
CA LYS A 152 -0.38 29.92 8.91
C LYS A 152 0.32 29.39 10.16
N PHE A 153 0.27 28.08 10.40
CA PHE A 153 0.91 27.46 11.56
C PHE A 153 2.41 27.77 11.62
N ILE A 154 3.12 27.64 10.50
CA ILE A 154 4.57 27.91 10.45
C ILE A 154 4.89 29.38 10.67
N SER A 155 4.08 30.30 10.14
CA SER A 155 4.28 31.73 10.38
C SER A 155 4.11 32.11 11.86
N GLU A 156 3.20 31.45 12.57
CA GLU A 156 2.86 31.75 13.96
C GLU A 156 3.80 31.06 14.95
N HIS A 157 4.18 29.80 14.66
CA HIS A 157 4.88 28.91 15.59
C HIS A 157 6.29 28.49 15.15
N GLY A 158 6.79 28.98 14.02
CA GLY A 158 8.15 28.70 13.56
C GLY A 158 9.20 29.11 14.61
N THR A 159 10.23 28.29 14.79
CA THR A 159 11.25 28.47 15.85
C THR A 159 12.33 29.48 15.47
N ASP A 160 12.52 29.76 14.18
CA ASP A 160 13.45 30.76 13.66
C ASP A 160 12.81 31.62 12.55
N TYR A 161 13.49 32.73 12.20
CA TYR A 161 13.00 33.67 11.19
C TYR A 161 12.85 33.02 9.82
N ALA A 162 13.81 32.16 9.44
CA ALA A 162 13.81 31.45 8.16
C ALA A 162 12.55 30.59 8.00
N SER A 163 12.20 29.81 9.03
CA SER A 163 11.01 28.97 9.12
C SER A 163 9.74 29.80 9.03
N LYS A 164 9.62 30.89 9.81
CA LYS A 164 8.44 31.78 9.78
C LYS A 164 8.21 32.43 8.42
N SER A 165 9.28 32.63 7.64
CA SER A 165 9.21 33.17 6.28
C SER A 165 8.98 32.14 5.18
N VAL A 166 9.00 30.83 5.47
CA VAL A 166 8.69 29.80 4.47
C VAL A 166 7.25 29.96 3.97
N ARG A 167 7.07 29.91 2.65
CA ARG A 167 5.76 29.92 2.00
C ARG A 167 5.66 28.76 1.03
N ILE A 168 4.98 27.71 1.46
CA ILE A 168 4.75 26.51 0.65
C ILE A 168 3.59 26.77 -0.30
N HIS A 169 3.84 26.60 -1.59
CA HIS A 169 2.85 26.81 -2.65
C HIS A 169 2.31 25.50 -3.19
N GLU A 170 3.12 24.45 -3.14
CA GLU A 170 2.71 23.10 -3.47
C GLU A 170 3.32 22.11 -2.50
N ALA A 171 2.52 21.14 -2.07
CA ALA A 171 3.02 19.90 -1.50
C ALA A 171 2.53 18.75 -2.37
N ARG A 172 3.42 17.83 -2.72
CA ARG A 172 3.07 16.63 -3.48
C ARG A 172 3.85 15.42 -3.02
N VAL A 173 3.31 14.25 -3.33
CA VAL A 173 4.07 13.01 -3.27
C VAL A 173 4.91 12.88 -4.54
N ALA A 174 6.21 12.67 -4.39
CA ALA A 174 7.10 12.53 -5.53
C ALA A 174 6.75 11.30 -6.37
N LYS A 175 6.90 11.39 -7.69
CA LYS A 175 6.67 10.26 -8.62
C LYS A 175 7.43 8.99 -8.21
N GLY A 176 8.69 9.14 -7.77
CA GLY A 176 9.49 8.01 -7.28
C GLY A 176 8.91 7.31 -6.06
N ALA A 177 8.17 8.03 -5.20
CA ALA A 177 7.47 7.42 -4.07
C ALA A 177 6.28 6.57 -4.53
N ILE A 178 5.52 7.01 -5.55
CA ILE A 178 4.44 6.22 -6.14
C ILE A 178 5.00 4.92 -6.74
N THR A 179 6.13 5.00 -7.47
CA THR A 179 6.83 3.82 -7.98
C THR A 179 7.26 2.86 -6.85
N GLN A 180 7.78 3.37 -5.74
CA GLN A 180 8.12 2.56 -4.58
C GLN A 180 6.89 1.87 -3.95
N VAL A 181 5.75 2.56 -3.90
CA VAL A 181 4.49 1.98 -3.40
C VAL A 181 4.04 0.84 -4.31
N LEU A 182 4.00 1.06 -5.63
CA LEU A 182 3.65 0.03 -6.61
C LEU A 182 4.58 -1.18 -6.50
N GLN A 183 5.89 -0.95 -6.33
CA GLN A 183 6.86 -2.02 -6.11
C GLN A 183 6.59 -2.78 -4.81
N GLY A 184 6.24 -2.10 -3.72
CA GLY A 184 5.88 -2.74 -2.47
C GLY A 184 4.63 -3.64 -2.59
N ILE A 185 3.62 -3.17 -3.33
CA ILE A 185 2.42 -3.97 -3.64
C ILE A 185 2.77 -5.18 -4.51
N LYS A 186 3.63 -5.00 -5.52
CA LYS A 186 4.14 -6.10 -6.37
C LYS A 186 4.83 -7.17 -5.53
N SER A 187 5.77 -6.77 -4.67
CA SER A 187 6.50 -7.70 -3.79
C SER A 187 5.57 -8.47 -2.84
N LYS A 188 4.60 -7.80 -2.22
CA LYS A 188 3.64 -8.46 -1.34
C LYS A 188 2.71 -9.42 -2.08
N THR A 189 2.29 -9.05 -3.29
CA THR A 189 1.48 -9.91 -4.16
C THR A 189 2.25 -11.15 -4.58
N GLN A 190 3.54 -11.00 -4.90
CA GLN A 190 4.41 -12.13 -5.23
C GLN A 190 4.54 -13.09 -4.05
N GLU A 191 4.83 -12.58 -2.84
CA GLU A 191 4.92 -13.39 -1.62
C GLU A 191 3.62 -14.19 -1.36
N PHE A 192 2.47 -13.57 -1.58
CA PHE A 192 1.18 -14.22 -1.49
C PHE A 192 1.05 -15.37 -2.51
N LEU A 193 1.35 -15.12 -3.79
CA LEU A 193 1.26 -16.12 -4.85
C LEU A 193 2.20 -17.30 -4.60
N ASP A 194 3.44 -17.03 -4.22
CA ASP A 194 4.44 -18.07 -3.91
C ASP A 194 3.99 -18.93 -2.73
N THR A 195 3.38 -18.31 -1.71
CA THR A 195 2.82 -19.04 -0.57
C THR A 195 1.67 -19.95 -0.99
N ILE A 196 0.76 -19.47 -1.84
CA ILE A 196 -0.36 -20.28 -2.34
C ILE A 196 0.16 -21.44 -3.20
N ILE A 197 1.11 -21.20 -4.10
CA ILE A 197 1.72 -22.22 -4.96
C ILE A 197 2.38 -23.29 -4.09
N SER A 198 3.24 -22.89 -3.14
CA SER A 198 3.95 -23.83 -2.26
C SER A 198 2.99 -24.71 -1.46
N ILE A 199 1.92 -24.13 -0.93
CA ILE A 199 0.89 -24.87 -0.18
C ILE A 199 0.15 -25.86 -1.09
N LEU A 200 -0.20 -25.45 -2.31
CA LEU A 200 -0.90 -26.30 -3.27
C LEU A 200 -0.02 -27.43 -3.81
N GLU A 201 1.28 -27.21 -3.95
CA GLU A 201 2.23 -28.26 -4.38
C GLU A 201 2.55 -29.26 -3.27
N SER A 202 2.55 -28.82 -2.01
CA SER A 202 2.97 -29.64 -0.86
C SER A 202 1.83 -30.37 -0.14
N GLY A 203 0.61 -29.83 -0.19
CA GLY A 203 -0.60 -30.52 0.28
C GLY A 203 -1.11 -31.51 -0.75
#